data_AF-A0A2T4CW35-F1
#
_entry.id   AF-A0A2T4CW35-F1
#
_cell.length_a   1.000
_cell.length_b   1.000
_cell.length_c   1.000
_cell.angle_alpha   90.00
_cell.angle_beta   90.00
_cell.angle_gamma   90.00
#
_symmetry.space_group_name_H-M   'P 1'
#
loop_
_entity.id
_entity.type
_entity.pdbx_description
1 polymer ?
#
loop_
_entity_poly.entity_id
_entity_poly.type
_entity_poly.pdbx_seq_one_letter_code
_entity_poly.pdbx_strand_id
1 'polypeptide(L)'
;EGPQAPLVAFIVASLVATAHWFRFQVPITLAAGIAAVIGVIMSLLAMTFAFSDTLLKVALFISGLLVFALALKWDRSDLERQTRRSDVAFWLHLLAAPLLVHPIFSTLAQGDFTIGVTQALITIALYLVIGCVSLVIDRRALMVSALAYVIYVFSNVLNSFGIVDLGTAIIGLVIGTGLLLLSVFWHQVRAGLVNVLPQRLTLQLPPA
;
A
#
# COMPACT_ATOMS: atom_id res chain seq x y z
N GLU A 1 -26.60 7.69 -12.70
CA GLU A 1 -26.71 6.45 -11.88
C GLU A 1 -26.99 6.85 -10.45
N GLY A 2 -27.87 6.14 -9.73
CA GLY A 2 -28.21 6.51 -8.35
C GLY A 2 -27.04 6.24 -7.38
N PRO A 3 -26.99 6.91 -6.21
CA PRO A 3 -25.93 6.71 -5.20
C PRO A 3 -25.86 5.28 -4.65
N GLN A 4 -26.86 4.44 -4.93
CA GLN A 4 -26.94 3.05 -4.50
C GLN A 4 -26.22 2.06 -5.44
N ALA A 5 -25.94 2.45 -6.70
CA ALA A 5 -25.26 1.60 -7.67
C ALA A 5 -23.90 1.06 -7.18
N PRO A 6 -22.97 1.88 -6.63
CA PRO A 6 -21.70 1.37 -6.12
C PRO A 6 -21.89 0.43 -4.93
N LEU A 7 -22.85 0.72 -4.03
CA LEU A 7 -23.12 -0.12 -2.87
C LEU A 7 -23.53 -1.54 -3.28
N VAL A 8 -24.47 -1.67 -4.23
CA VAL A 8 -24.93 -2.98 -4.72
C VAL A 8 -23.79 -3.73 -5.40
N ALA A 9 -22.98 -3.04 -6.21
CA ALA A 9 -21.83 -3.65 -6.87
C ALA A 9 -20.82 -4.22 -5.86
N PHE A 10 -20.49 -3.47 -4.79
CA PHE A 10 -19.57 -3.93 -3.76
C PHE A 10 -20.14 -5.08 -2.91
N ILE A 11 -21.45 -5.09 -2.62
CA ILE A 11 -22.09 -6.22 -1.92
C ILE A 11 -21.98 -7.49 -2.77
N VAL A 12 -22.34 -7.41 -4.05
CA VAL A 12 -22.26 -8.55 -4.97
C VAL A 12 -20.80 -9.02 -5.11
N ALA A 13 -19.86 -8.10 -5.28
CA ALA A 13 -18.43 -8.41 -5.38
C ALA A 13 -17.93 -9.12 -4.10
N SER A 14 -18.33 -8.66 -2.91
CA SER A 14 -17.96 -9.28 -1.64
C SER A 14 -18.52 -10.71 -1.51
N LEU A 15 -19.77 -10.93 -1.90
CA LEU A 15 -20.39 -12.27 -1.87
C LEU A 15 -19.71 -13.23 -2.84
N VAL A 16 -19.46 -12.78 -4.07
CA VAL A 16 -18.79 -13.58 -5.12
C VAL A 16 -17.35 -13.90 -4.70
N ALA A 17 -16.60 -12.92 -4.18
CA ALA A 17 -15.24 -13.13 -3.71
C ALA A 17 -15.19 -14.14 -2.55
N THR A 18 -16.15 -14.07 -1.64
CA THR A 18 -16.27 -15.02 -0.52
C THR A 18 -16.59 -16.43 -1.01
N ALA A 19 -17.57 -16.60 -1.89
CA ALA A 19 -17.90 -17.88 -2.49
C ALA A 19 -16.72 -18.47 -3.28
N HIS A 20 -16.02 -17.64 -4.06
CA HIS A 20 -14.84 -18.03 -4.81
C HIS A 20 -13.70 -18.47 -3.87
N TRP A 21 -13.46 -17.74 -2.79
CA TRP A 21 -12.47 -18.11 -1.77
C TRP A 21 -12.76 -19.50 -1.20
N PHE A 22 -14.00 -19.76 -0.78
CA PHE A 22 -14.39 -21.06 -0.24
C PHE A 22 -14.17 -22.20 -1.25
N ARG A 23 -14.41 -21.95 -2.54
CA ARG A 23 -14.30 -22.96 -3.60
C ARG A 23 -12.88 -23.23 -4.07
N PHE A 24 -12.07 -22.19 -4.25
CA PHE A 24 -10.77 -22.25 -4.94
C PHE A 24 -9.57 -21.90 -4.05
N GLN A 25 -9.79 -21.26 -2.89
CA GLN A 25 -8.75 -20.93 -1.92
C GLN A 25 -7.58 -20.16 -2.54
N VAL A 26 -7.89 -19.22 -3.44
CA VAL A 26 -6.91 -18.39 -4.17
C VAL A 26 -6.64 -17.11 -3.37
N PRO A 27 -5.39 -16.86 -2.90
CA PRO A 27 -5.03 -15.74 -2.03
C PRO A 27 -5.54 -14.35 -2.45
N ILE A 28 -5.47 -14.05 -3.75
CA ILE A 28 -5.93 -12.76 -4.30
C ILE A 28 -7.41 -12.49 -4.02
N THR A 29 -8.24 -13.54 -3.95
CA THR A 29 -9.69 -13.38 -3.80
C THR A 29 -10.09 -12.97 -2.39
N LEU A 30 -9.29 -13.34 -1.38
CA LEU A 30 -9.49 -12.84 -0.02
C LEU A 30 -9.20 -11.33 0.07
N ALA A 31 -8.12 -10.87 -0.56
CA ALA A 31 -7.81 -9.45 -0.63
C ALA A 31 -8.88 -8.68 -1.42
N ALA A 32 -9.33 -9.21 -2.58
CA ALA A 32 -10.42 -8.62 -3.34
C ALA A 32 -11.74 -8.57 -2.55
N GLY A 33 -12.05 -9.60 -1.76
CA GLY A 33 -13.21 -9.62 -0.87
C GLY A 33 -13.14 -8.57 0.22
N ILE A 34 -11.99 -8.43 0.89
CA ILE A 34 -11.77 -7.37 1.89
C ILE A 34 -11.88 -5.98 1.26
N ALA A 35 -11.31 -5.78 0.07
CA ALA A 35 -11.45 -4.54 -0.68
C ALA A 35 -12.93 -4.22 -0.99
N ALA A 36 -13.71 -5.23 -1.38
CA ALA A 36 -15.14 -5.08 -1.62
C ALA A 36 -15.92 -4.72 -0.33
N VAL A 37 -15.62 -5.35 0.79
CA VAL A 37 -16.21 -5.01 2.11
C VAL A 37 -15.90 -3.55 2.48
N ILE A 38 -14.66 -3.11 2.28
CA ILE A 38 -14.28 -1.70 2.48
C ILE A 38 -15.11 -0.81 1.54
N GLY A 39 -15.27 -1.18 0.27
CA GLY A 39 -16.12 -0.47 -0.69
C GLY A 39 -17.58 -0.35 -0.24
N VAL A 40 -18.15 -1.38 0.40
CA VAL A 40 -19.49 -1.32 1.02
C VAL A 40 -19.52 -0.27 2.13
N ILE A 41 -18.56 -0.33 3.07
CA ILE A 41 -18.46 0.63 4.18
C ILE A 41 -18.32 2.06 3.65
N MET A 42 -17.46 2.27 2.66
CA MET A 42 -17.23 3.57 2.03
C MET A 42 -18.48 4.09 1.33
N SER A 43 -19.23 3.22 0.64
CA SER A 43 -20.49 3.59 -0.02
C SER A 43 -21.56 3.99 1.01
N LEU A 44 -21.67 3.26 2.13
CA LEU A 44 -22.60 3.59 3.21
C LEU A 44 -22.25 4.93 3.90
N LEU A 45 -20.96 5.17 4.18
CA LEU A 45 -20.50 6.43 4.74
C LEU A 45 -20.78 7.61 3.80
N ALA A 46 -20.54 7.43 2.50
CA ALA A 46 -20.79 8.44 1.50
C ALA A 46 -22.29 8.82 1.41
N MET A 47 -23.18 7.83 1.53
CA MET A 47 -24.63 8.04 1.52
C MET A 47 -25.15 8.71 2.81
N THR A 48 -24.60 8.37 3.97
CA THR A 48 -25.07 8.85 5.28
C THR A 48 -24.55 10.26 5.62
N PHE A 49 -23.31 10.58 5.24
CA PHE A 49 -22.64 11.84 5.60
C PHE A 49 -22.44 12.79 4.40
N ALA A 50 -23.28 12.68 3.36
CA ALA A 50 -23.27 13.56 2.19
C ALA A 50 -21.87 13.75 1.57
N PHE A 51 -21.13 12.66 1.36
CA PHE A 51 -19.82 12.69 0.69
C PHE A 51 -18.77 13.63 1.32
N SER A 52 -18.72 13.72 2.66
CA SER A 52 -17.63 14.41 3.36
C SER A 52 -16.26 13.83 2.97
N ASP A 53 -15.51 14.56 2.15
CA ASP A 53 -14.20 14.17 1.64
C ASP A 53 -13.21 13.82 2.77
N THR A 54 -13.18 14.64 3.83
CA THR A 54 -12.34 14.39 5.00
C THR A 54 -12.69 13.08 5.70
N LEU A 55 -13.99 12.82 5.91
CA LEU A 55 -14.44 11.59 6.56
C LEU A 55 -14.05 10.35 5.73
N LEU A 56 -14.24 10.41 4.41
CA LEU A 56 -13.90 9.31 3.51
C LEU A 56 -12.39 9.03 3.51
N LYS A 57 -11.56 10.08 3.49
CA LYS A 57 -10.10 9.94 3.59
C LYS A 57 -9.67 9.31 4.91
N VAL A 58 -10.24 9.76 6.03
CA VAL A 58 -9.95 9.19 7.36
C VAL A 58 -10.41 7.72 7.43
N ALA A 59 -11.60 7.41 6.92
CA ALA A 59 -12.13 6.05 6.88
C ALA A 59 -11.27 5.10 6.02
N LEU A 60 -10.78 5.57 4.85
CA LEU A 60 -9.84 4.83 4.01
C LEU A 60 -8.52 4.58 4.75
N PHE A 61 -7.98 5.61 5.42
CA PHE A 61 -6.73 5.50 6.15
C PHE A 61 -6.83 4.50 7.32
N ILE A 62 -7.90 4.58 8.12
CA ILE A 62 -8.18 3.63 9.20
C ILE A 62 -8.35 2.22 8.63
N SER A 63 -9.10 2.07 7.54
CA SER A 63 -9.27 0.78 6.86
C SER A 63 -7.91 0.23 6.39
N GLY A 64 -7.04 1.06 5.83
CA GLY A 64 -5.67 0.69 5.47
C GLY A 64 -4.86 0.19 6.66
N LEU A 65 -4.97 0.85 7.82
CA LEU A 65 -4.28 0.44 9.05
C LEU A 65 -4.79 -0.92 9.56
N LEU A 66 -6.11 -1.14 9.51
CA LEU A 66 -6.73 -2.41 9.88
C LEU A 66 -6.30 -3.54 8.94
N VAL A 67 -6.32 -3.32 7.62
CA VAL A 67 -5.85 -4.30 6.63
C VAL A 67 -4.37 -4.60 6.81
N PHE A 68 -3.55 -3.58 7.08
CA PHE A 68 -2.13 -3.74 7.36
C PHE A 68 -1.89 -4.59 8.62
N ALA A 69 -2.63 -4.33 9.70
CA ALA A 69 -2.56 -5.13 10.93
C ALA A 69 -3.01 -6.59 10.70
N LEU A 70 -4.05 -6.80 9.89
CA LEU A 70 -4.48 -8.14 9.47
C LEU A 70 -3.40 -8.85 8.65
N ALA A 71 -2.75 -8.13 7.73
CA ALA A 71 -1.66 -8.66 6.91
C ALA A 71 -0.49 -9.12 7.79
N LEU A 72 -0.11 -8.32 8.80
CA LEU A 72 0.95 -8.66 9.74
C LEU A 72 0.58 -9.86 10.63
N LYS A 73 -0.68 -9.97 11.06
CA LYS A 73 -1.18 -11.14 11.80
C LYS A 73 -1.05 -12.42 10.97
N TRP A 74 -1.37 -12.35 9.68
CA TRP A 74 -1.22 -13.49 8.77
C TRP A 74 0.23 -13.86 8.54
N ASP A 75 1.12 -12.87 8.38
CA ASP A 75 2.55 -13.08 8.16
C ASP A 75 3.22 -13.74 9.38
N ARG A 76 2.88 -13.29 10.59
CA ARG A 76 3.35 -13.92 11.85
C ARG A 76 2.85 -15.35 12.06
N SER A 77 1.75 -15.73 11.41
CA SER A 77 1.15 -17.06 11.55
C SER A 77 1.86 -18.14 10.71
N ASP A 78 2.85 -17.75 9.90
CA ASP A 78 3.64 -18.65 9.05
C ASP A 78 5.09 -18.15 8.92
N LEU A 79 5.84 -18.27 10.03
CA LEU A 79 7.24 -17.83 10.12
C LEU A 79 8.17 -18.59 9.18
N GLU A 80 7.87 -19.86 8.90
CA GLU A 80 8.67 -20.73 8.01
C GLU A 80 8.34 -20.50 6.52
N ARG A 81 7.31 -19.72 6.20
CA ARG A 81 6.89 -19.36 4.83
C ARG A 81 6.57 -20.55 3.94
N GLN A 82 6.03 -21.62 4.51
CA GLN A 82 5.76 -22.87 3.77
C GLN A 82 4.30 -23.01 3.33
N THR A 83 3.40 -22.15 3.82
CA THR A 83 1.96 -22.31 3.57
C THR A 83 1.39 -21.17 2.71
N ARG A 84 0.17 -21.39 2.17
CA ARG A 84 -0.61 -20.38 1.43
C ARG A 84 -0.89 -19.10 2.24
N ARG A 85 -0.66 -19.10 3.56
CA ARG A 85 -0.81 -17.93 4.43
C ARG A 85 0.17 -16.82 4.06
N SER A 86 1.35 -17.20 3.57
CA SER A 86 2.35 -16.26 3.05
C SER A 86 1.81 -15.47 1.84
N ASP A 87 1.15 -16.16 0.91
CA ASP A 87 0.58 -15.50 -0.28
C ASP A 87 -0.60 -14.59 0.09
N VAL A 88 -1.44 -15.01 1.04
CA VAL A 88 -2.53 -14.18 1.57
C VAL A 88 -1.96 -12.90 2.18
N ALA A 89 -0.94 -13.01 3.03
CA ALA A 89 -0.28 -11.85 3.63
C ALA A 89 0.25 -10.90 2.54
N PHE A 90 0.85 -11.42 1.48
CA PHE A 90 1.33 -10.62 0.34
C PHE A 90 0.22 -9.77 -0.28
N TRP A 91 -0.93 -10.38 -0.61
CA TRP A 91 -2.04 -9.66 -1.24
C TRP A 91 -2.72 -8.65 -0.30
N LEU A 92 -2.79 -8.95 1.00
CA LEU A 92 -3.31 -8.01 1.99
C LEU A 92 -2.40 -6.79 2.15
N HIS A 93 -1.07 -6.98 2.13
CA HIS A 93 -0.13 -5.86 2.12
C HIS A 93 -0.27 -5.01 0.84
N LEU A 94 -0.45 -5.65 -0.32
CA LEU A 94 -0.69 -4.97 -1.60
C LEU A 94 -1.95 -4.08 -1.54
N LEU A 95 -3.02 -4.56 -0.87
CA LEU A 95 -4.25 -3.78 -0.66
C LEU A 95 -4.08 -2.67 0.38
N ALA A 96 -3.36 -2.92 1.48
CA ALA A 96 -3.18 -1.97 2.56
C ALA A 96 -2.44 -0.70 2.11
N ALA A 97 -1.43 -0.86 1.25
CA ALA A 97 -0.60 0.25 0.82
C ALA A 97 -1.37 1.40 0.15
N PRO A 98 -2.19 1.20 -0.90
CA PRO A 98 -2.97 2.29 -1.49
C PRO A 98 -3.97 2.89 -0.49
N LEU A 99 -4.55 2.08 0.40
CA LEU A 99 -5.46 2.58 1.44
C LEU A 99 -4.77 3.49 2.47
N LEU A 100 -3.50 3.25 2.77
CA LEU A 100 -2.69 4.09 3.67
C LEU A 100 -2.14 5.33 2.95
N VAL A 101 -1.62 5.13 1.74
CA VAL A 101 -0.88 6.15 1.00
C VAL A 101 -1.83 7.15 0.35
N HIS A 102 -2.89 6.70 -0.31
CA HIS A 102 -3.79 7.57 -1.07
C HIS A 102 -4.40 8.72 -0.25
N PRO A 103 -4.94 8.51 0.97
CA PRO A 103 -5.52 9.61 1.76
C PRO A 103 -4.49 10.66 2.18
N ILE A 104 -3.27 10.24 2.52
CA ILE A 104 -2.17 11.15 2.86
C ILE A 104 -1.80 12.00 1.65
N PHE A 105 -1.68 11.37 0.48
CA PHE A 105 -1.32 12.09 -0.74
C PHE A 105 -2.43 13.03 -1.21
N SER A 106 -3.68 12.59 -1.13
CA SER A 106 -4.84 13.40 -1.52
C SER A 106 -5.02 14.62 -0.61
N THR A 107 -4.69 14.51 0.68
CA THR A 107 -4.67 15.68 1.58
C THR A 107 -3.51 16.63 1.28
N LEU A 108 -2.30 16.11 1.02
CA LEU A 108 -1.13 16.92 0.67
C LEU A 108 -1.31 17.65 -0.67
N ALA A 109 -1.87 16.99 -1.68
CA ALA A 109 -2.08 17.55 -3.01
C ALA A 109 -3.15 18.65 -3.07
N GLN A 110 -4.05 18.69 -2.08
CA GLN A 110 -5.09 19.73 -1.98
C GLN A 110 -4.64 20.95 -1.16
N GLY A 111 -3.52 20.87 -0.44
CA GLY A 111 -2.99 22.02 0.29
C GLY A 111 -2.32 23.02 -0.64
N ASP A 112 -2.38 24.32 -0.29
CA ASP A 112 -1.74 25.45 -0.99
C ASP A 112 -0.19 25.39 -1.01
N PHE A 113 0.40 24.25 -0.65
CA PHE A 113 1.84 24.07 -0.74
C PHE A 113 2.24 24.16 -2.21
N THR A 114 3.14 25.08 -2.55
CA THR A 114 3.76 25.20 -3.87
C THR A 114 4.16 23.80 -4.36
N ILE A 115 3.49 23.33 -5.42
CA ILE A 115 3.32 21.92 -5.83
C ILE A 115 4.63 21.18 -6.16
N GLY A 116 5.79 21.84 -6.16
CA GLY A 116 7.05 21.22 -6.57
C GLY A 116 7.76 20.40 -5.49
N VAL A 117 8.38 21.07 -4.53
CA VAL A 117 9.50 20.47 -3.78
C VAL A 117 9.07 19.88 -2.43
N THR A 118 8.21 20.58 -1.68
CA THR A 118 7.77 20.13 -0.35
C THR A 118 6.94 18.85 -0.43
N GLN A 119 6.01 18.77 -1.39
CA GLN A 119 5.20 17.57 -1.63
C GLN A 119 6.07 16.38 -2.05
N ALA A 120 7.11 16.63 -2.85
CA ALA A 120 8.09 15.62 -3.25
C ALA A 120 8.88 15.08 -2.06
N LEU A 121 9.37 15.96 -1.18
CA LEU A 121 10.11 15.58 0.01
C LEU A 121 9.24 14.74 0.97
N ILE A 122 8.00 15.15 1.22
CA ILE A 122 7.09 14.40 2.10
C ILE A 122 6.75 13.02 1.51
N THR A 123 6.50 12.96 0.20
CA THR A 123 6.27 11.71 -0.53
C THR A 123 7.44 10.75 -0.41
N ILE A 124 8.66 11.24 -0.67
CA ILE A 124 9.88 10.44 -0.58
C ILE A 124 10.07 9.98 0.86
N ALA A 125 9.89 10.85 1.86
CA ALA A 125 9.99 10.48 3.27
C ALA A 125 8.99 9.38 3.65
N LEU A 126 7.72 9.50 3.24
CA LEU A 126 6.70 8.50 3.49
C LEU A 126 7.03 7.16 2.80
N TYR A 127 7.50 7.21 1.55
CA TYR A 127 7.94 6.03 0.83
C TYR A 127 9.13 5.35 1.50
N LEU A 128 10.10 6.12 2.00
CA LEU A 128 11.24 5.60 2.75
C LEU A 128 10.77 4.94 4.05
N VAL A 129 9.83 5.53 4.78
CA VAL A 129 9.25 4.92 6.00
C VAL A 129 8.56 3.60 5.67
N ILE A 130 7.69 3.57 4.65
CA ILE A 130 7.01 2.35 4.21
C ILE A 130 8.03 1.32 3.70
N GLY A 131 9.07 1.76 2.99
CA GLY A 131 10.16 0.95 2.51
C GLY A 131 10.96 0.31 3.64
N CYS A 132 11.34 1.08 4.66
CA CYS A 132 12.00 0.58 5.85
C CYS A 132 11.12 -0.46 6.57
N VAL A 133 9.84 -0.17 6.79
CA VAL A 133 8.89 -1.11 7.38
C VAL A 133 8.79 -2.40 6.55
N SER A 134 8.71 -2.26 5.22
CA SER A 134 8.66 -3.37 4.27
C SER A 134 9.92 -4.24 4.29
N LEU A 135 11.10 -3.63 4.42
CA LEU A 135 12.39 -4.33 4.52
C LEU A 135 12.52 -5.07 5.85
N VAL A 136 12.05 -4.49 6.95
CA VAL A 136 12.06 -5.14 8.27
C VAL A 136 11.16 -6.38 8.28
N ILE A 137 9.98 -6.29 7.66
CA ILE A 137 9.03 -7.41 7.52
C ILE A 137 9.51 -8.43 6.47
N ASP A 138 10.57 -8.11 5.70
CA ASP A 138 11.09 -8.92 4.59
C ASP A 138 9.98 -9.26 3.56
N ARG A 139 9.18 -8.25 3.21
CA ARG A 139 8.05 -8.36 2.26
C ARG A 139 8.13 -7.29 1.19
N ARG A 140 8.69 -7.64 0.02
CA ARG A 140 8.86 -6.75 -1.15
C ARG A 140 7.54 -6.15 -1.71
N ALA A 141 6.40 -6.78 -1.40
CA ALA A 141 5.06 -6.39 -1.87
C ALA A 141 4.72 -4.92 -1.58
N LEU A 142 5.04 -4.47 -0.37
CA LEU A 142 4.74 -3.11 0.08
C LEU A 142 5.51 -2.07 -0.73
N MET A 143 6.81 -2.30 -0.96
CA MET A 143 7.62 -1.40 -1.79
C MET A 143 7.10 -1.29 -3.22
N VAL A 144 6.67 -2.41 -3.81
CA VAL A 144 6.11 -2.45 -5.18
C VAL A 144 4.78 -1.70 -5.24
N SER A 145 3.88 -1.88 -4.27
CA SER A 145 2.59 -1.20 -4.25
C SER A 145 2.68 0.32 -4.06
N ALA A 146 3.62 0.78 -3.23
CA ALA A 146 3.83 2.21 -3.00
C ALA A 146 4.61 2.89 -4.15
N LEU A 147 5.22 2.11 -5.04
CA LEU A 147 6.04 2.61 -6.14
C LEU A 147 5.24 3.48 -7.13
N ALA A 148 3.99 3.11 -7.41
CA ALA A 148 3.13 3.87 -8.31
C ALA A 148 2.97 5.34 -7.86
N TYR A 149 2.89 5.57 -6.55
CA TYR A 149 2.81 6.92 -5.98
C TYR A 149 4.12 7.69 -6.10
N VAL A 150 5.26 7.01 -5.93
CA VAL A 150 6.58 7.63 -6.15
C VAL A 150 6.75 8.04 -7.60
N ILE A 151 6.40 7.15 -8.55
CA ILE A 151 6.42 7.44 -9.99
C ILE A 151 5.57 8.69 -10.28
N TYR A 152 4.36 8.75 -9.75
CA TYR A 152 3.45 9.88 -9.94
C TYR A 152 4.05 11.21 -9.46
N VAL A 153 4.62 11.24 -8.26
CA VAL A 153 5.21 12.47 -7.71
C VAL A 153 6.49 12.86 -8.42
N PHE A 154 7.35 11.90 -8.75
CA PHE A 154 8.56 12.20 -9.51
C PHE A 154 8.23 12.75 -10.89
N SER A 155 7.18 12.24 -11.54
CA SER A 155 6.63 12.78 -12.78
C SER A 155 6.19 14.24 -12.63
N ASN A 156 5.40 14.55 -11.60
CA ASN A 156 4.96 15.92 -11.34
C ASN A 156 6.11 16.89 -11.05
N VAL A 157 7.14 16.44 -10.34
CA VAL A 157 8.34 17.23 -10.06
C VAL A 157 9.09 17.55 -11.35
N LEU A 158 9.36 16.55 -12.19
CA LEU A 158 10.07 16.77 -13.45
C LEU A 158 9.28 17.66 -14.41
N ASN A 159 7.96 17.48 -14.48
CA ASN A 159 7.07 18.37 -15.23
C ASN A 159 7.12 19.81 -14.70
N SER A 160 7.24 20.00 -13.39
CA SER A 160 7.37 21.34 -12.78
C SER A 160 8.68 22.05 -13.17
N PHE A 161 9.72 21.30 -13.53
CA PHE A 161 10.99 21.82 -14.07
C PHE A 161 11.00 21.91 -15.61
N GLY A 162 9.88 21.63 -16.29
CA GLY A 162 9.77 21.67 -17.75
C GLY A 162 10.37 20.44 -18.46
N ILE A 163 10.73 19.39 -17.72
CA ILE A 163 11.32 18.15 -18.26
C ILE A 163 10.18 17.15 -18.53
N VAL A 164 9.47 17.32 -19.65
CA VAL A 164 8.34 16.45 -20.02
C VAL A 164 8.81 15.29 -20.91
N ASP A 165 9.58 15.58 -21.97
CA ASP A 165 9.97 14.58 -22.98
C ASP A 165 10.97 13.54 -22.44
N LEU A 166 11.94 13.98 -21.62
CA LEU A 166 12.94 13.11 -20.99
C LEU A 166 12.48 12.56 -19.62
N GLY A 167 11.37 13.08 -19.08
CA GLY A 167 10.93 12.78 -17.72
C GLY A 167 10.71 11.28 -17.49
N THR A 168 10.01 10.63 -18.41
CA THR A 168 9.73 9.19 -18.36
C THR A 168 11.01 8.34 -18.39
N ALA A 169 11.99 8.71 -19.21
CA ALA A 169 13.26 8.00 -19.30
C ALA A 169 14.08 8.13 -18.00
N ILE A 170 14.11 9.34 -17.42
CA ILE A 170 14.80 9.61 -16.15
C ILE A 170 14.11 8.85 -15.01
N ILE A 171 12.78 8.90 -14.92
CA ILE A 171 12.00 8.14 -13.92
C ILE A 171 12.29 6.65 -14.05
N GLY A 172 12.20 6.09 -15.26
CA GLY A 172 12.48 4.68 -15.52
C GLY A 172 13.90 4.28 -15.14
N LEU A 173 14.90 5.11 -15.46
CA LEU A 173 16.29 4.86 -15.11
C LEU A 173 16.51 4.93 -13.60
N VAL A 174 16.06 5.99 -12.92
CA VAL A 174 16.26 6.20 -11.49
C VAL A 174 15.55 5.12 -10.68
N ILE A 175 14.27 4.88 -10.98
CA ILE A 175 13.46 3.89 -10.26
C ILE A 175 13.92 2.48 -10.60
N GLY A 176 14.17 2.18 -11.87
CA GLY A 176 14.66 0.86 -12.30
C GLY A 176 15.99 0.52 -11.66
N THR A 177 16.95 1.45 -11.68
CA THR A 177 18.25 1.26 -11.02
C THR A 177 18.10 1.13 -9.51
N GLY A 178 17.26 1.97 -8.88
CA GLY A 178 16.98 1.89 -7.45
C GLY A 178 16.40 0.53 -7.04
N LEU A 179 15.45 0.01 -7.81
CA LEU A 179 14.86 -1.32 -7.59
C LEU A 179 15.87 -2.45 -7.80
N LEU A 180 16.71 -2.36 -8.82
CA LEU A 180 17.76 -3.36 -9.08
C LEU A 180 18.80 -3.37 -7.96
N LEU A 181 19.29 -2.20 -7.55
CA LEU A 181 20.22 -2.07 -6.43
C LEU A 181 19.60 -2.62 -5.15
N LEU A 182 18.36 -2.24 -4.84
CA LEU A 182 17.67 -2.77 -3.67
C LEU A 182 17.50 -4.29 -3.77
N SER A 183 17.18 -4.83 -4.95
CA SER A 183 17.01 -6.27 -5.16
C SER A 183 18.31 -7.06 -4.97
N VAL A 184 19.47 -6.46 -5.28
CA VAL A 184 20.78 -7.08 -5.08
C VAL A 184 21.24 -6.94 -3.63
N PHE A 185 21.13 -5.74 -3.05
CA PHE A 185 21.67 -5.41 -1.73
C PHE A 185 20.68 -5.62 -0.57
N TRP A 186 19.53 -6.23 -0.83
CA TRP A 186 18.45 -6.37 0.17
C TRP A 186 18.89 -7.02 1.48
N HIS A 187 19.69 -8.09 1.42
CA HIS A 187 20.18 -8.79 2.62
C HIS A 187 21.02 -7.87 3.51
N GLN A 188 21.88 -7.04 2.90
CA GLN A 188 22.77 -6.12 3.62
C GLN A 188 21.98 -4.99 4.28
N VAL A 189 21.04 -4.40 3.55
CA VAL A 189 20.17 -3.33 4.07
C VAL A 189 19.29 -3.85 5.21
N ARG A 190 18.74 -5.06 5.06
CA ARG A 190 17.94 -5.71 6.11
C ARG A 190 18.78 -5.98 7.36
N ALA A 191 19.99 -6.54 7.21
CA ALA A 191 20.87 -6.79 8.34
C ALA A 191 21.18 -5.50 9.12
N GLY A 192 21.47 -4.40 8.41
CA GLY A 192 21.66 -3.08 9.03
C GLY A 192 20.43 -2.59 9.81
N LEU A 193 19.24 -2.70 9.22
CA LEU A 193 17.98 -2.29 9.87
C LEU A 193 17.61 -3.16 11.08
N VAL A 194 17.74 -4.48 10.96
CA VAL A 194 17.41 -5.44 12.03
C VAL A 194 18.35 -5.31 13.22
N ASN A 195 19.63 -4.97 12.99
CA ASN A 195 20.60 -4.73 14.07
C ASN A 195 20.30 -3.48 14.92
N VAL A 196 19.49 -2.55 14.41
CA VAL A 196 19.05 -1.35 15.13
C VAL A 196 17.76 -1.60 15.94
N LEU A 197 17.04 -2.70 15.66
CA LEU A 197 15.78 -3.02 16.33
C LEU A 197 16.00 -3.70 17.70
N PRO A 198 15.18 -3.38 18.72
CA PRO A 198 15.27 -4.02 20.03
C PRO A 198 14.94 -5.52 19.94
N GLN A 199 15.69 -6.35 20.70
CA GLN A 199 15.66 -7.82 20.66
C GLN A 199 14.26 -8.46 20.72
N ARG A 200 13.27 -7.80 21.36
CA ARG A 200 11.88 -8.27 21.43
C ARG A 200 11.18 -8.33 20.08
N LEU A 201 11.53 -7.44 19.16
CA LEU A 201 11.00 -7.45 17.79
C LEU A 201 11.75 -8.45 16.90
N THR A 202 13.04 -8.65 17.14
CA THR A 202 13.89 -9.61 16.40
C THR A 202 13.41 -11.05 16.55
N LEU A 203 12.89 -11.42 17.73
CA LEU A 203 12.34 -12.77 17.99
C LEU A 203 11.03 -13.07 17.24
N GLN A 204 10.34 -12.05 16.72
CA GLN A 204 9.10 -12.22 15.95
C GLN A 204 9.33 -12.18 14.44
N LEU A 205 10.58 -12.01 14.00
CA LEU A 205 10.96 -11.92 12.59
C LEU A 205 11.61 -13.22 12.12
N PRO A 206 11.48 -13.58 10.83
CA PRO A 206 12.14 -14.76 10.27
C PRO A 206 13.65 -14.69 10.48
N PRO A 207 14.33 -15.83 10.74
CA PRO A 207 15.78 -15.88 10.88
C PRO A 207 16.46 -15.30 9.62
N ALA A 208 17.56 -14.58 9.83
CA ALA A 208 18.27 -13.86 8.78
C ALA A 208 19.09 -14.77 7.86
#